data_AF-A0A2N1XVB4-F1
#
_entry.id   AF-A0A2N1XVB4-F1
#
_cell.length_a   1.000
_cell.length_b   1.000
_cell.length_c   1.000
_cell.angle_alpha   90.00
_cell.angle_beta   90.00
_cell.angle_gamma   90.00
#
_symmetry.space_group_name_H-M   'P 1'
#
loop_
_entity.id
_entity.type
_entity.pdbx_description
1 polymer ?
#
loop_
_entity_poly.entity_id
_entity_poly.type
_entity_poly.pdbx_seq_one_letter_code
_entity_poly.pdbx_strand_id
1 'polypeptide(L)'
;MFLLLFTRTFKVMLLLTAITSLVLFVSGCASVGQRFPASRVMEIKIGQTTQQEVREIFGAPWRVGLEDGKKTWTYGKYTYYLFGSDETEDLLIRFDNRGIVRSYTFNTTRN
;
A
#
# COMPACT_ATOMS: atom_id res chain seq x y z
N MET A 1 41.20 -39.25 10.03
CA MET A 1 41.07 -38.08 9.12
C MET A 1 39.79 -38.14 8.28
N PHE A 2 39.49 -39.24 7.58
CA PHE A 2 38.26 -39.40 6.75
C PHE A 2 36.93 -39.26 7.53
N LEU A 3 36.80 -39.82 8.73
CA LEU A 3 35.57 -39.74 9.54
C LEU A 3 35.28 -38.31 10.07
N LEU A 4 36.33 -37.53 10.34
CA LEU A 4 36.23 -36.12 10.76
C LEU A 4 35.84 -35.21 9.58
N LEU A 5 36.31 -35.52 8.37
CA LEU A 5 35.90 -34.83 7.14
C LEU A 5 34.44 -35.15 6.79
N PHE A 6 34.01 -36.40 6.93
CA PHE A 6 32.63 -36.84 6.69
C PHE A 6 31.61 -36.23 7.67
N THR A 7 31.94 -36.16 8.95
CA THR A 7 31.07 -35.51 9.96
C THR A 7 31.01 -33.99 9.78
N ARG A 8 32.11 -33.36 9.32
CA ARG A 8 32.15 -31.93 9.00
C ARG A 8 31.32 -31.59 7.76
N THR A 9 31.37 -32.38 6.69
CA THR A 9 30.53 -32.18 5.50
C THR A 9 29.05 -32.44 5.79
N PHE A 10 28.74 -33.47 6.59
CA PHE A 10 27.37 -33.78 7.00
C PHE A 10 26.75 -32.65 7.85
N LYS A 11 27.50 -32.07 8.80
CA LYS A 11 27.04 -30.91 9.59
C LYS A 11 26.83 -29.66 8.74
N VAL A 12 27.71 -29.40 7.77
CA VAL A 12 27.57 -28.26 6.85
C VAL A 12 26.33 -28.44 5.97
N MET A 13 26.07 -29.65 5.48
CA MET A 13 24.88 -29.95 4.69
C MET A 13 23.59 -29.74 5.49
N LEU A 14 23.55 -30.19 6.76
CA LEU A 14 22.44 -29.97 7.69
C LEU A 14 22.21 -28.48 8.02
N LEU A 15 23.28 -27.71 8.22
CA LEU A 15 23.19 -26.27 8.45
C LEU A 15 22.66 -25.54 7.22
N LEU A 16 23.12 -25.90 6.02
CA LEU A 16 22.65 -25.30 4.78
C LEU A 16 21.16 -25.58 4.57
N THR A 17 20.69 -26.83 4.70
CA THR A 17 19.26 -27.15 4.55
C THR A 17 18.39 -26.46 5.60
N ALA A 18 18.84 -26.35 6.85
CA ALA A 18 18.15 -25.60 7.90
C ALA A 18 18.02 -24.11 7.53
N ILE A 19 19.10 -23.48 7.05
CA ILE A 19 19.09 -22.09 6.60
C ILE A 19 18.13 -21.90 5.42
N THR A 20 18.15 -22.77 4.42
CA THR A 20 17.22 -22.66 3.27
C THR A 20 15.77 -22.80 3.72
N SER A 21 15.48 -23.74 4.61
CA SER A 21 14.12 -23.93 5.14
C SER A 21 13.63 -22.69 5.90
N LEU A 22 14.49 -22.04 6.69
CA LEU A 22 14.14 -20.84 7.44
C LEU A 22 13.83 -19.64 6.54
N VAL A 23 14.55 -19.48 5.43
CA VAL A 23 14.29 -18.41 4.44
C VAL A 23 12.92 -18.57 3.77
N LEU A 24 12.45 -19.81 3.58
CA LEU A 24 11.15 -20.09 2.96
C LEU A 24 9.95 -19.69 3.83
N PHE A 25 10.15 -19.48 5.14
CA PHE A 25 9.07 -19.07 6.06
C PHE A 25 8.92 -17.56 6.21
N VAL A 26 9.77 -16.74 5.57
CA VAL A 26 9.60 -15.29 5.59
C VAL A 26 8.51 -14.92 4.58
N SER A 27 7.33 -14.54 5.08
CA SER A 27 6.30 -13.95 4.25
C SER A 27 6.76 -12.56 3.79
N GLY A 28 6.93 -12.38 2.48
CA GLY A 28 7.21 -11.05 1.94
C GLY A 28 5.93 -10.24 1.91
N CYS A 29 5.83 -9.22 2.75
CA CYS A 29 4.78 -8.23 2.71
C CYS A 29 5.42 -6.86 2.50
N ALA A 30 4.96 -6.11 1.50
CA ALA A 30 5.40 -4.75 1.24
C ALA A 30 4.19 -3.82 1.19
N SER A 31 4.29 -2.66 1.83
CA SER A 31 3.21 -1.67 1.80
C SER A 31 3.72 -0.31 1.36
N VAL A 32 2.88 0.39 0.60
CA VAL A 32 3.15 1.73 0.08
C VAL A 32 1.91 2.60 0.31
N GLY A 33 2.13 3.83 0.76
CA GLY A 33 1.05 4.80 0.97
C GLY A 33 0.65 5.00 2.42
N GLN A 34 -0.56 5.53 2.62
CA GLN A 34 -1.09 5.91 3.92
C GLN A 34 -2.55 5.48 4.05
N ARG A 35 -2.89 4.85 5.19
CA ARG A 35 -4.29 4.53 5.52
C ARG A 35 -5.12 5.80 5.58
N PHE A 36 -6.34 5.72 5.07
CA PHE A 36 -7.35 6.76 5.14
C PHE A 36 -8.72 6.11 5.37
N PRO A 37 -9.74 6.85 5.83
CA PRO A 37 -11.06 6.29 6.08
C PRO A 37 -11.82 6.05 4.78
N ALA A 38 -11.45 4.99 4.04
CA ALA A 38 -12.02 4.65 2.74
C ALA A 38 -13.55 4.42 2.77
N SER A 39 -14.10 4.00 3.91
CA SER A 39 -15.56 3.89 4.11
C SER A 39 -16.31 5.22 3.97
N ARG A 40 -15.62 6.35 4.17
CA ARG A 40 -16.20 7.70 4.11
C ARG A 40 -16.13 8.35 2.74
N VAL A 41 -15.63 7.65 1.72
CA VAL A 41 -15.55 8.17 0.33
C VAL A 41 -16.91 8.64 -0.19
N MET A 42 -17.99 7.94 0.21
CA MET A 42 -19.36 8.29 -0.19
C MET A 42 -19.86 9.63 0.38
N GLU A 43 -19.16 10.22 1.34
CA GLU A 43 -19.49 11.55 1.88
C GLU A 43 -19.07 12.70 0.95
N ILE A 44 -18.22 12.42 -0.04
CA ILE A 44 -17.77 13.41 -1.02
C ILE A 44 -18.93 13.78 -1.96
N LYS A 45 -19.33 15.05 -1.94
CA LYS A 45 -20.32 15.63 -2.83
C LYS A 45 -19.64 16.50 -3.88
N ILE A 46 -19.69 16.06 -5.14
CA ILE A 46 -19.15 16.81 -6.28
C ILE A 46 -19.83 18.19 -6.37
N GLY A 47 -19.02 19.22 -6.58
CA GLY A 47 -19.47 20.61 -6.66
C GLY A 47 -19.80 21.27 -5.31
N GLN A 48 -19.67 20.54 -4.20
CA GLN A 48 -19.98 21.03 -2.85
C GLN A 48 -18.80 20.87 -1.88
N THR A 49 -18.24 19.65 -1.78
CA THR A 49 -17.18 19.38 -0.81
C THR A 49 -15.92 20.19 -1.11
N THR A 50 -15.42 20.89 -0.09
CA THR A 50 -14.24 21.74 -0.15
C THR A 50 -12.96 20.95 0.14
N GLN A 51 -11.81 21.51 -0.25
CA GLN A 51 -10.49 20.99 0.15
C GLN A 51 -10.35 20.86 1.68
N GLN A 52 -10.92 21.79 2.44
CA GLN A 52 -10.87 21.75 3.89
C GLN A 52 -11.67 20.56 4.44
N GLU A 53 -12.92 20.37 3.98
CA GLU A 53 -13.74 19.23 4.40
C GLU A 53 -13.09 17.90 4.01
N VAL A 54 -12.47 17.81 2.82
CA VAL A 54 -11.67 16.62 2.44
C VAL A 54 -10.54 16.36 3.45
N ARG A 55 -9.84 17.40 3.92
CA ARG A 55 -8.80 17.25 4.97
C ARG A 55 -9.39 16.81 6.30
N GLU A 56 -10.56 17.30 6.67
CA GLU A 56 -11.25 16.93 7.91
C GLU A 56 -11.73 15.47 7.87
N ILE A 57 -12.21 15.01 6.71
CA ILE A 57 -12.67 13.63 6.52
C ILE A 57 -11.49 12.65 6.44
N PHE A 58 -10.50 12.93 5.58
CA PHE A 58 -9.48 11.96 5.19
C PHE A 58 -8.08 12.23 5.74
N GLY A 59 -7.85 13.40 6.34
CA GLY A 59 -6.53 13.82 6.79
C GLY A 59 -5.65 14.34 5.65
N ALA A 60 -4.33 14.35 5.88
CA ALA A 60 -3.36 14.77 4.87
C ALA A 60 -3.30 13.74 3.72
N PRO A 61 -3.29 14.20 2.45
CA PRO A 61 -3.14 13.30 1.32
C PRO A 61 -1.74 12.70 1.30
N TRP A 62 -1.64 11.45 0.84
CA TRP A 62 -0.35 10.79 0.63
C TRP A 62 0.44 11.47 -0.50
N ARG A 63 -0.26 11.93 -1.56
CA ARG A 63 0.36 12.68 -2.66
C ARG A 63 -0.49 13.89 -3.05
N VAL A 64 0.19 14.97 -3.41
CA VAL A 64 -0.41 16.16 -4.03
C VAL A 64 0.13 16.27 -5.43
N GLY A 65 -0.74 16.53 -6.40
CA GLY A 65 -0.41 16.64 -7.81
C GLY A 65 -1.09 17.81 -8.51
N LEU A 66 -0.83 17.91 -9.80
CA LEU A 66 -1.44 18.86 -10.73
C LEU A 66 -1.91 18.08 -11.97
N GLU A 67 -3.17 18.27 -12.34
CA GLU A 67 -3.79 17.72 -13.54
C GLU A 67 -4.43 18.90 -14.29
N ASP A 68 -3.99 19.18 -15.51
CA ASP A 68 -4.40 20.36 -16.29
C ASP A 68 -4.26 21.70 -15.52
N GLY A 69 -3.18 21.82 -14.73
CA GLY A 69 -2.94 22.99 -13.87
C GLY A 69 -3.83 23.06 -12.62
N LYS A 70 -4.68 22.05 -12.37
CA LYS A 70 -5.58 21.98 -11.21
C LYS A 70 -5.06 21.00 -10.18
N LYS A 71 -5.21 21.36 -8.90
CA LYS A 71 -4.72 20.54 -7.78
C LYS A 71 -5.45 19.20 -7.72
N THR A 72 -4.70 18.14 -7.48
CA THR A 72 -5.21 16.80 -7.19
C THR A 72 -4.63 16.27 -5.89
N TRP A 73 -5.41 15.50 -5.14
CA TRP A 73 -4.96 14.81 -3.93
C TRP A 73 -5.21 13.32 -4.09
N THR A 74 -4.19 12.54 -3.77
CA THR A 74 -4.25 11.08 -3.76
C THR A 74 -4.14 10.57 -2.33
N TYR A 75 -5.10 9.74 -1.96
CA TYR A 75 -5.08 8.92 -0.75
C TYR A 75 -4.99 7.48 -1.23
N GLY A 76 -4.07 6.71 -0.67
CA GLY A 76 -3.93 5.33 -1.12
C GLY A 76 -3.09 4.50 -0.19
N LYS A 77 -3.46 3.24 -0.06
CA LYS A 77 -2.65 2.22 0.58
C LYS A 77 -2.67 0.97 -0.30
N TYR A 78 -1.48 0.54 -0.69
CA TYR A 78 -1.26 -0.68 -1.45
C TYR A 78 -0.45 -1.61 -0.57
N THR A 79 -0.97 -2.81 -0.34
CA THR A 79 -0.29 -3.84 0.42
C THR A 79 -0.17 -5.06 -0.48
N TYR A 80 1.07 -5.43 -0.78
CA TYR A 80 1.42 -6.57 -1.62
C TYR A 80 1.89 -7.71 -0.73
N TYR A 81 1.36 -8.91 -0.99
CA TYR A 81 1.75 -10.12 -0.26
C TYR A 81 2.34 -11.15 -1.25
N LEU A 82 3.51 -11.71 -0.93
CA LEU A 82 4.09 -12.82 -1.70
C LEU A 82 3.21 -14.08 -1.65
N PHE A 83 2.49 -14.26 -0.54
CA PHE A 83 1.54 -15.33 -0.33
C PHE A 83 0.26 -14.72 0.25
N GLY A 84 -0.86 -14.86 -0.44
CA GLY A 84 -2.14 -14.25 -0.06
C GLY A 84 -2.70 -13.32 -1.12
N SER A 85 -3.74 -12.57 -0.78
CA SER A 85 -4.37 -11.59 -1.67
C SER A 85 -3.87 -10.18 -1.36
N ASP A 86 -3.61 -9.42 -2.42
CA ASP A 86 -3.23 -8.02 -2.30
C ASP A 86 -4.41 -7.17 -1.81
N GLU A 87 -4.11 -6.14 -1.03
CA GLU A 87 -5.08 -5.17 -0.56
C GLU A 87 -4.77 -3.81 -1.15
N THR A 88 -5.72 -3.23 -1.87
CA THR A 88 -5.56 -1.89 -2.44
C THR A 88 -6.75 -1.01 -2.11
N GLU A 89 -6.45 0.23 -1.75
CA GLU A 89 -7.40 1.34 -1.65
C GLU A 89 -6.73 2.55 -2.29
N ASP A 90 -7.39 3.18 -3.25
CA ASP A 90 -6.88 4.33 -4.00
C ASP A 90 -8.03 5.31 -4.27
N LEU A 91 -7.89 6.51 -3.74
CA LEU A 91 -8.79 7.63 -3.93
C LEU A 91 -8.02 8.81 -4.53
N LEU A 92 -8.36 9.17 -5.76
CA LEU A 92 -7.88 10.36 -6.43
C LEU A 92 -9.00 11.41 -6.49
N ILE A 93 -8.81 12.51 -5.77
CA ILE A 93 -9.72 13.66 -5.74
C ILE A 93 -9.15 14.78 -6.61
N ARG A 94 -10.00 15.34 -7.46
CA ARG A 94 -9.68 16.47 -8.33
C ARG A 94 -10.45 17.69 -7.88
N PHE A 95 -9.77 18.82 -7.77
CA PHE A 95 -10.39 20.08 -7.37
C PHE A 95 -10.54 21.05 -8.55
N ASP A 96 -11.52 21.94 -8.47
CA ASP A 96 -11.59 23.14 -9.30
C ASP A 96 -10.64 24.23 -8.76
N ASN A 97 -10.61 25.38 -9.43
CA ASN A 97 -9.74 26.50 -9.08
C ASN A 97 -10.11 27.16 -7.74
N ARG A 98 -11.32 26.88 -7.21
CA ARG A 98 -11.80 27.37 -5.91
C ARG A 98 -11.54 26.36 -4.79
N GLY A 99 -10.93 25.22 -5.10
CA GLY A 99 -10.69 24.16 -4.13
C GLY A 99 -11.93 23.32 -3.82
N ILE A 100 -12.91 23.28 -4.72
CA ILE A 100 -14.10 22.44 -4.59
C ILE A 100 -13.90 21.15 -5.39
N VAL A 101 -14.36 20.01 -4.88
CA VAL A 101 -14.26 18.72 -5.59
C VAL A 101 -15.02 18.80 -6.92
N ARG A 102 -14.31 18.61 -8.03
CA ARG A 102 -14.88 18.55 -9.39
C ARG A 102 -15.19 17.12 -9.84
N SER A 103 -14.39 16.16 -9.38
CA SER A 103 -14.56 14.73 -9.63
C SER A 103 -13.63 13.93 -8.72
N TYR A 104 -13.91 12.63 -8.57
CA TYR A 104 -13.02 11.71 -7.89
C TYR A 104 -13.11 10.31 -8.51
N THR A 105 -12.09 9.49 -8.25
CA THR A 105 -12.07 8.06 -8.57
C THR A 105 -11.72 7.31 -7.30
N PHE A 106 -12.45 6.25 -7.00
CA PHE A 106 -12.13 5.35 -5.90
C PHE A 106 -12.06 3.91 -6.40
N ASN A 107 -10.91 3.28 -6.19
CA ASN A 107 -10.65 1.89 -6.56
C ASN A 107 -10.26 1.12 -5.29
N THR A 108 -10.78 -0.10 -5.17
CA THR A 108 -10.38 -1.01 -4.11
C THR A 108 -10.35 -2.44 -4.61
N THR A 109 -9.43 -3.23 -4.08
CA THR A 109 -9.41 -4.68 -4.25
C THR A 109 -9.34 -5.30 -2.86
N ARG A 110 -10.35 -6.10 -2.54
CA ARG A 110 -10.36 -7.07 -1.45
C ARG A 110 -10.89 -8.35 -2.06
N ASN A 111 -10.02 -9.34 -2.20
CA ASN A 111 -10.37 -10.65 -2.73
C ASN A 111 -10.62 -11.62 -1.57
#